data_AF-A0A951CDS6-F1
#
_entry.id   AF-A0A951CDS6-F1
#
_cell.length_a   1.000
_cell.length_b   1.000
_cell.length_c   1.000
_cell.angle_alpha   90.00
_cell.angle_beta   90.00
_cell.angle_gamma   90.00
#
_symmetry.space_group_name_H-M   'P 1'
#
loop_
_entity.id
_entity.type
_entity.pdbx_description
1 polymer ?
#
loop_
_entity_poly.entity_id
_entity_poly.type
_entity_poly.pdbx_seq_one_letter_code
_entity_poly.pdbx_strand_id
1 'polypeptide(L)'
;MKTRLLSALVGLAIGFALPTFAQQTNTPDAVAVTPQVRQQIEAVLAKYNEAVNKHDAAAIAALFTEDALQAWDWLGGVNSNSGKQAIQKSYEVGWESTPFVGKVLQVYEIGTDIAAISEFSAGDFKGYKVWVFFPDIRNWKITWKIRMQYATLAPRVSAAEPAATPSPTASPGNQ
;
A
#
# COMPACT_ATOMS: atom_id res chain seq x y z
N MET A 1 -68.02 -2.16 7.74
CA MET A 1 -66.65 -2.71 7.73
C MET A 1 -66.15 -2.77 6.29
N LYS A 2 -65.15 -1.96 5.88
CA LYS A 2 -64.36 -2.17 4.63
C LYS A 2 -63.28 -1.11 4.34
N THR A 3 -63.22 0.03 5.04
CA THR A 3 -62.28 1.12 4.71
C THR A 3 -61.06 1.24 5.63
N ARG A 4 -60.92 0.41 6.68
CA ARG A 4 -59.79 0.49 7.62
C ARG A 4 -58.61 -0.44 7.28
N LEU A 5 -58.73 -1.30 6.28
CA LEU A 5 -57.69 -2.29 5.95
C LEU A 5 -56.68 -1.82 4.90
N LEU A 6 -57.07 -0.85 4.04
CA LEU A 6 -56.23 -0.41 2.93
C LEU A 6 -55.09 0.53 3.35
N SER A 7 -55.24 1.26 4.46
CA SER A 7 -54.19 2.15 4.96
C SER A 7 -53.04 1.42 5.66
N ALA A 8 -53.24 0.15 6.05
CA ALA A 8 -52.20 -0.65 6.70
C ALA A 8 -51.21 -1.28 5.70
N LEU A 9 -51.60 -1.46 4.43
CA LEU A 9 -50.75 -2.16 3.45
C LEU A 9 -49.72 -1.26 2.73
N VAL A 10 -49.93 0.05 2.68
CA VAL A 10 -49.00 0.99 2.02
C VAL A 10 -47.85 1.42 2.95
N GLY A 11 -48.02 1.30 4.27
CA GLY A 11 -46.96 1.60 5.24
C GLY A 11 -45.85 0.55 5.32
N LEU A 12 -46.08 -0.68 4.82
CA LEU A 12 -45.14 -1.79 4.99
C LEU A 12 -44.16 -1.96 3.82
N ALA A 13 -44.42 -1.33 2.67
CA ALA A 13 -43.60 -1.51 1.46
C ALA A 13 -42.49 -0.46 1.27
N ILE A 14 -42.50 0.64 2.04
CA ILE A 14 -41.45 1.69 1.97
C ILE A 14 -40.38 1.48 3.06
N GLY A 15 -40.64 0.63 4.07
CA GLY A 15 -39.70 0.38 5.17
C GLY A 15 -38.52 -0.56 4.85
N PHE A 16 -38.50 -1.19 3.67
CA PHE A 16 -37.49 -2.20 3.30
C PHE A 16 -36.58 -1.79 2.14
N ALA A 17 -36.70 -0.57 1.61
CA ALA A 17 -35.78 -0.04 0.61
C ALA A 17 -34.99 1.14 1.19
N LEU A 18 -33.85 0.79 1.81
CA LEU A 18 -32.76 1.64 2.30
C LEU A 18 -32.89 2.08 3.78
N PRO A 19 -31.85 1.83 4.61
CA PRO A 19 -30.44 1.92 4.23
C PRO A 19 -29.66 0.60 4.45
N THR A 20 -29.21 -0.01 3.35
CA THR A 20 -28.08 -0.97 3.40
C THR A 20 -26.75 -0.27 3.70
N PHE A 21 -26.75 1.05 3.93
CA PHE A 21 -25.58 1.84 4.34
C PHE A 21 -25.31 1.85 5.85
N ALA A 22 -26.13 1.18 6.67
CA ALA A 22 -25.92 1.11 8.12
C ALA A 22 -25.17 -0.16 8.60
N GLN A 23 -24.74 -1.03 7.68
CA GLN A 23 -23.93 -2.21 8.02
C GLN A 23 -22.43 -1.95 8.11
N GLN A 24 -21.96 -0.70 7.99
CA GLN A 24 -20.65 -0.35 8.55
C GLN A 24 -20.78 -0.35 10.06
N THR A 25 -20.63 -1.56 10.59
CA THR A 25 -20.30 -1.91 11.96
C THR A 25 -19.58 -0.75 12.64
N ASN A 26 -20.31 -0.07 13.52
CA ASN A 26 -19.73 0.63 14.66
C ASN A 26 -19.06 -0.43 15.54
N THR A 27 -17.96 -1.01 15.06
CA THR A 27 -16.99 -1.65 15.94
C THR A 27 -16.25 -0.47 16.57
N PRO A 28 -16.37 -0.23 17.88
CA PRO A 28 -15.69 0.88 18.54
C PRO A 28 -14.16 0.87 18.37
N ASP A 29 -13.62 -0.23 17.83
CA ASP A 29 -12.20 -0.51 17.65
C ASP A 29 -11.71 -0.34 16.20
N ALA A 30 -12.58 -0.04 15.23
CA ALA A 30 -12.17 0.16 13.83
C ALA A 30 -11.61 1.57 13.61
N VAL A 31 -10.39 1.66 13.05
CA VAL A 31 -9.77 2.95 12.72
C VAL A 31 -10.26 3.40 11.35
N ALA A 32 -11.21 4.34 11.33
CA ALA A 32 -11.66 4.95 10.08
C ALA A 32 -10.52 5.72 9.39
N VAL A 33 -10.38 5.56 8.07
CA VAL A 33 -9.45 6.36 7.24
C VAL A 33 -9.98 7.79 7.13
N THR A 34 -9.55 8.65 8.03
CA THR A 34 -9.80 10.10 7.98
C THR A 34 -8.66 10.83 7.28
N PRO A 35 -8.86 12.09 6.81
CA PRO A 35 -7.76 12.91 6.31
C PRO A 35 -6.59 13.04 7.31
N GLN A 36 -6.90 13.06 8.62
CA GLN A 36 -5.92 13.10 9.69
C GLN A 36 -5.11 11.80 9.77
N VAL A 37 -5.76 10.63 9.66
CA VAL A 37 -5.06 9.33 9.61
C VAL A 37 -4.16 9.27 8.38
N ARG A 38 -4.64 9.69 7.20
CA ARG A 38 -3.80 9.78 5.99
C ARG A 38 -2.55 10.64 6.23
N GLN A 39 -2.70 11.83 6.79
CA GLN A 39 -1.56 12.71 7.09
C GLN A 39 -0.57 12.08 8.07
N GLN A 40 -1.05 11.32 9.06
CA GLN A 40 -0.17 10.60 9.99
C GLN A 40 0.62 9.49 9.28
N ILE A 41 -0.02 8.74 8.38
CA ILE A 41 0.65 7.72 7.56
C ILE A 41 1.69 8.36 6.63
N GLU A 42 1.33 9.45 5.96
CA GLU A 42 2.25 10.23 5.12
C GLU A 42 3.46 10.73 5.93
N ALA A 43 3.25 11.18 7.17
CA ALA A 43 4.33 11.60 8.06
C ALA A 43 5.26 10.43 8.48
N VAL A 44 4.73 9.22 8.67
CA VAL A 44 5.58 8.03 8.92
C VAL A 44 6.43 7.71 7.69
N LEU A 45 5.84 7.74 6.50
CA LEU A 45 6.58 7.46 5.26
C LEU A 45 7.57 8.57 4.90
N ALA A 46 7.29 9.83 5.23
CA ALA A 46 8.26 10.91 5.09
C ALA A 46 9.51 10.66 5.97
N LYS A 47 9.32 10.23 7.23
CA LYS A 47 10.43 9.83 8.11
C LYS A 47 11.20 8.63 7.58
N TYR A 48 10.50 7.66 7.01
CA TYR A 48 11.15 6.51 6.36
C TYR A 48 12.02 6.98 5.19
N ASN A 49 11.50 7.83 4.29
CA ASN A 49 12.25 8.36 3.16
C ASN A 49 13.48 9.15 3.63
N GLU A 50 13.33 9.99 4.64
CA GLU A 50 14.43 10.75 5.23
C GLU A 50 15.51 9.82 5.80
N ALA A 51 15.12 8.79 6.55
CA ALA A 51 16.04 7.85 7.16
C ALA A 51 16.78 7.01 6.10
N VAL A 52 16.10 6.59 5.03
CA VAL A 52 16.74 5.93 3.86
C VAL A 52 17.78 6.86 3.22
N ASN A 53 17.41 8.12 2.94
CA ASN A 53 18.35 9.08 2.33
C ASN A 53 19.54 9.43 3.23
N LYS A 54 19.39 9.31 4.55
CA LYS A 54 20.45 9.54 5.55
C LYS A 54 21.27 8.29 5.87
N HIS A 55 20.93 7.14 5.29
CA HIS A 55 21.52 5.84 5.65
C HIS A 55 21.40 5.51 7.14
N ASP A 56 20.31 5.95 7.76
CA ASP A 56 20.06 5.76 9.19
C ASP A 56 19.24 4.48 9.42
N ALA A 57 19.93 3.34 9.44
CA ALA A 57 19.33 2.03 9.65
C ALA A 57 18.55 1.94 10.97
N ALA A 58 19.04 2.60 12.03
CA ALA A 58 18.37 2.63 13.33
C ALA A 58 17.07 3.42 13.28
N ALA A 59 17.04 4.59 12.63
CA ALA A 59 15.82 5.36 12.44
C ALA A 59 14.81 4.62 11.57
N ILE A 60 15.24 3.90 10.53
CA ILE A 60 14.35 3.03 9.73
C ILE A 60 13.74 1.96 10.62
N ALA A 61 14.58 1.19 11.32
CA ALA A 61 14.13 0.09 12.18
C ALA A 61 13.19 0.58 13.30
N ALA A 62 13.40 1.79 13.82
CA ALA A 62 12.53 2.39 14.82
C ALA A 62 11.09 2.62 14.31
N LEU A 63 10.86 2.70 12.99
CA LEU A 63 9.50 2.82 12.43
C LEU A 63 8.76 1.49 12.39
N PHE A 64 9.45 0.36 12.49
CA PHE A 64 8.85 -0.97 12.46
C PHE A 64 8.44 -1.45 13.87
N THR A 65 7.45 -2.33 13.91
CA THR A 65 7.13 -3.17 15.07
C THR A 65 8.23 -4.21 15.31
N GLU A 66 8.29 -4.81 16.51
CA GLU A 66 9.34 -5.78 16.84
C GLU A 66 9.30 -7.02 15.94
N ASP A 67 8.09 -7.47 15.58
CA ASP A 67 7.77 -8.65 14.78
C ASP A 67 7.50 -8.34 13.31
N ALA A 68 7.89 -7.16 12.83
CA ALA A 68 7.53 -6.71 11.49
C ALA A 68 8.14 -7.58 10.37
N LEU A 69 7.42 -7.65 9.25
CA LEU A 69 7.87 -8.30 8.02
C LEU A 69 8.20 -7.27 6.95
N GLN A 70 9.37 -7.40 6.34
CA GLN A 70 9.71 -6.68 5.13
C GLN A 70 10.00 -7.68 4.02
N ALA A 71 9.40 -7.51 2.85
CA ALA A 71 9.60 -8.36 1.69
C ALA A 71 9.73 -7.56 0.39
N TRP A 72 10.45 -8.10 -0.59
CA TRP A 72 10.60 -7.51 -1.91
C TRP A 72 10.94 -8.58 -2.95
N ASP A 73 10.61 -8.35 -4.22
CA ASP A 73 10.79 -9.33 -5.31
C ASP A 73 11.97 -9.05 -6.24
N TRP A 74 12.91 -8.21 -5.80
CA TRP A 74 14.04 -7.81 -6.64
C TRP A 74 15.04 -8.95 -6.85
N LEU A 75 15.81 -8.86 -7.94
CA LEU A 75 16.91 -9.79 -8.26
C LEU A 75 16.48 -11.25 -8.50
N GLY A 76 15.24 -11.48 -8.96
CA GLY A 76 14.80 -12.80 -9.45
C GLY A 76 14.23 -13.73 -8.38
N GLY A 77 13.81 -13.20 -7.23
CA GLY A 77 13.15 -13.98 -6.18
C GLY A 77 12.50 -13.11 -5.09
N VAL A 78 11.65 -13.72 -4.28
CA VAL A 78 11.07 -13.07 -3.10
C VAL A 78 12.08 -13.13 -1.96
N ASN A 79 12.59 -11.97 -1.57
CA ASN A 79 13.47 -11.77 -0.44
C ASN A 79 12.67 -11.23 0.75
N SER A 80 13.10 -11.53 1.98
CA SER A 80 12.44 -11.00 3.17
C SER A 80 13.36 -10.88 4.39
N ASN A 81 13.02 -9.94 5.26
CA ASN A 81 13.54 -9.78 6.61
C ASN A 81 12.39 -9.89 7.60
N SER A 82 12.55 -10.70 8.64
CA SER A 82 11.56 -10.84 9.72
C SER A 82 12.13 -10.32 11.03
N GLY A 83 11.40 -9.42 11.66
CA GLY A 83 11.76 -8.75 12.90
C GLY A 83 12.60 -7.50 12.71
N LYS A 84 12.45 -6.55 13.64
CA LYS A 84 13.11 -5.23 13.61
C LYS A 84 14.62 -5.31 13.44
N GLN A 85 15.28 -6.23 14.14
CA GLN A 85 16.74 -6.39 14.10
C GLN A 85 17.23 -6.86 12.73
N ALA A 86 16.54 -7.80 12.08
CA ALA A 86 16.89 -8.27 10.75
C ALA A 86 16.70 -7.15 9.71
N ILE A 87 15.61 -6.39 9.83
CA ILE A 87 15.37 -5.20 9.00
C ILE A 87 16.50 -4.20 9.18
N GLN A 88 16.86 -3.84 10.42
CA GLN A 88 17.97 -2.92 10.69
C GLN A 88 19.27 -3.37 10.00
N LYS A 89 19.67 -4.63 10.22
CA LYS A 89 20.89 -5.19 9.66
C LYS A 89 20.90 -5.16 8.12
N SER A 90 19.74 -5.35 7.49
CA SER A 90 19.65 -5.25 6.02
C SER A 90 19.96 -3.85 5.48
N TYR A 91 19.58 -2.79 6.21
CA TYR A 91 19.93 -1.41 5.85
C TYR A 91 21.37 -1.03 6.21
N GLU A 92 22.02 -1.73 7.15
CA GLU A 92 23.45 -1.54 7.47
C GLU A 92 24.38 -2.11 6.39
N VAL A 93 23.97 -3.20 5.71
CA VAL A 93 24.79 -3.88 4.68
C VAL A 93 24.81 -3.12 3.34
N GLY A 94 23.99 -2.08 3.22
CA GLY A 94 24.20 -1.02 2.25
C GLY A 94 23.15 -0.95 1.16
N TRP A 95 22.84 0.30 0.84
CA TRP A 95 22.33 0.74 -0.45
C TRP A 95 23.32 1.74 -1.02
N GLU A 96 23.46 1.79 -2.34
CA GLU A 96 24.15 2.93 -2.97
C GLU A 96 23.43 4.23 -2.58
N SER A 97 24.18 5.34 -2.47
CA SER A 97 23.65 6.69 -2.17
C SER A 97 22.80 7.22 -3.32
N THR A 98 21.64 6.60 -3.52
CA THR A 98 20.68 6.97 -4.52
C THR A 98 19.52 7.67 -3.84
N PRO A 99 19.14 8.88 -4.29
CA PRO A 99 18.00 9.60 -3.71
C PRO A 99 16.74 8.72 -3.75
N PHE A 100 16.18 8.46 -2.56
CA PHE A 100 14.94 7.74 -2.38
C PHE A 100 13.78 8.73 -2.25
N VAL A 101 12.77 8.57 -3.10
CA VAL A 101 11.53 9.32 -3.04
C VAL A 101 10.37 8.35 -3.00
N GLY A 102 9.43 8.53 -2.07
CA GLY A 102 8.19 7.76 -1.99
C GLY A 102 6.98 8.65 -1.84
N LYS A 103 5.86 8.27 -2.46
CA LYS A 103 4.59 9.03 -2.42
C LYS A 103 3.41 8.11 -2.17
N VAL A 104 2.58 8.43 -1.19
CA VAL A 104 1.33 7.71 -0.90
C VAL A 104 0.33 7.94 -2.02
N LEU A 105 -0.16 6.86 -2.61
CA LEU A 105 -1.22 6.87 -3.61
C LEU A 105 -2.57 6.65 -2.93
N GLN A 106 -2.68 5.58 -2.14
CA GLN A 106 -3.94 5.13 -1.56
C GLN A 106 -3.75 4.69 -0.11
N VAL A 107 -4.82 4.80 0.69
CA VAL A 107 -4.87 4.41 2.10
C VAL A 107 -6.21 3.72 2.34
N TYR A 108 -6.17 2.59 3.05
CA TYR A 108 -7.32 1.72 3.29
C TYR A 108 -7.35 1.30 4.77
N GLU A 109 -8.55 1.10 5.29
CA GLU A 109 -8.78 0.39 6.54
C GLU A 109 -8.67 -1.11 6.30
N ILE A 110 -7.98 -1.82 7.19
CA ILE A 110 -7.94 -3.28 7.21
C ILE A 110 -8.10 -3.77 8.65
N GLY A 111 -9.35 -3.85 9.11
CA GLY A 111 -9.65 -4.14 10.52
C GLY A 111 -9.19 -3.00 11.42
N THR A 112 -8.31 -3.28 12.37
CA THR A 112 -7.71 -2.26 13.27
C THR A 112 -6.46 -1.59 12.67
N ASP A 113 -5.96 -2.13 11.57
CA ASP A 113 -4.73 -1.69 10.92
C ASP A 113 -5.06 -0.77 9.74
N ILE A 114 -4.03 -0.08 9.24
CA ILE A 114 -4.13 0.74 8.03
C ILE A 114 -3.22 0.15 6.97
N ALA A 115 -3.76 -0.07 5.77
CA ALA A 115 -2.97 -0.39 4.59
C ALA A 115 -2.71 0.88 3.77
N ALA A 116 -1.53 1.02 3.18
CA ALA A 116 -1.26 2.06 2.20
C ALA A 116 -0.54 1.50 0.98
N ILE A 117 -0.84 2.08 -0.19
CA ILE A 117 -0.10 1.85 -1.42
C ILE A 117 0.68 3.12 -1.72
N SER A 118 1.98 2.98 -1.96
CA SER A 118 2.84 4.08 -2.39
C SER A 118 3.61 3.72 -3.64
N GLU A 119 3.98 4.71 -4.43
CA GLU A 119 5.05 4.58 -5.41
C GLU A 119 6.40 4.93 -4.77
N PHE A 120 7.49 4.41 -5.33
CA PHE A 120 8.83 4.83 -4.97
C PHE A 120 9.74 4.97 -6.20
N SER A 121 10.78 5.79 -6.04
CA SER A 121 11.90 5.94 -6.97
C SER A 121 13.20 5.93 -6.18
N ALA A 122 14.17 5.15 -6.63
CA ALA A 122 15.54 5.11 -6.12
C ALA A 122 16.48 4.98 -7.33
N GLY A 123 16.86 6.13 -7.90
CA GLY A 123 17.64 6.18 -9.14
C GLY A 123 16.85 5.61 -10.30
N ASP A 124 17.41 4.62 -10.97
CA ASP A 124 16.73 3.93 -12.09
C ASP A 124 15.65 2.95 -11.64
N PHE A 125 15.59 2.64 -10.34
CA PHE A 125 14.56 1.77 -9.80
C PHE A 125 13.30 2.57 -9.50
N LYS A 126 12.17 2.11 -10.04
CA LYS A 126 10.83 2.62 -9.73
C LYS A 126 9.92 1.46 -9.43
N GLY A 127 8.92 1.69 -8.60
CA GLY A 127 7.98 0.63 -8.26
C GLY A 127 6.93 1.04 -7.26
N TYR A 128 6.31 0.02 -6.67
CA TYR A 128 5.22 0.18 -5.72
C TYR A 128 5.56 -0.50 -4.40
N LYS A 129 5.01 0.04 -3.32
CA LYS A 129 5.06 -0.59 -2.01
C LYS A 129 3.65 -0.71 -1.44
N VAL A 130 3.40 -1.84 -0.81
CA VAL A 130 2.26 -2.04 0.08
C VAL A 130 2.79 -1.96 1.51
N TRP A 131 2.12 -1.19 2.33
CA TRP A 131 2.44 -0.99 3.74
C TRP A 131 1.26 -1.41 4.58
N VAL A 132 1.52 -2.05 5.71
CA VAL A 132 0.54 -2.28 6.78
C VAL A 132 1.05 -1.62 8.04
N PHE A 133 0.24 -0.73 8.60
CA PHE A 133 0.53 0.02 9.81
C PHE A 133 -0.32 -0.47 10.97
N PHE A 134 0.34 -0.70 12.09
CA PHE A 134 -0.29 -1.02 13.36
C PHE A 134 -0.37 0.24 14.23
N PRO A 135 -1.52 0.51 14.87
CA PRO A 135 -1.63 1.60 15.84
C PRO A 135 -0.85 1.27 17.11
N ASP A 136 0.16 2.08 17.41
CA ASP A 136 0.94 2.04 18.63
C ASP A 136 0.44 3.15 19.56
N ILE A 137 -0.40 2.73 20.51
CA ILE A 137 -1.10 3.61 21.45
C ILE A 137 -0.27 3.72 22.72
N ARG A 138 0.31 4.90 22.96
CA ARG A 138 1.06 5.21 24.20
C ARG A 138 0.63 6.56 24.73
N ASN A 139 0.37 6.64 26.04
CA ASN A 139 -0.04 7.87 26.73
C ASN A 139 -1.22 8.57 26.01
N TRP A 140 -2.26 7.82 25.64
CA TRP A 140 -3.45 8.32 24.93
C TRP A 140 -3.18 8.93 23.55
N LYS A 141 -1.97 8.73 23.00
CA LYS A 141 -1.60 9.18 21.67
C LYS A 141 -1.42 7.97 20.75
N ILE A 142 -2.10 8.00 19.61
CA ILE A 142 -1.88 7.04 18.54
C ILE A 142 -0.66 7.47 17.74
N THR A 143 0.28 6.54 17.62
CA THR A 143 1.36 6.59 16.62
C THR A 143 1.24 5.38 15.71
N TRP A 144 1.89 5.41 14.55
CA TRP A 144 1.81 4.30 13.60
C TRP A 144 3.18 3.64 13.46
N LYS A 145 3.20 2.31 13.54
CA LYS A 145 4.38 1.48 13.28
C LYS A 145 4.13 0.60 12.08
N ILE A 146 5.16 0.36 11.28
CA ILE A 146 5.08 -0.55 10.15
C ILE A 146 5.12 -1.98 10.69
N ARG A 147 4.08 -2.77 10.37
CA ARG A 147 4.01 -4.21 10.65
C ARG A 147 4.37 -5.02 9.42
N MET A 148 4.01 -4.53 8.23
CA MET A 148 4.38 -5.18 6.98
C MET A 148 4.78 -4.16 5.93
N GLN A 149 5.80 -4.49 5.15
CA GLN A 149 6.14 -3.80 3.91
C GLN A 149 6.39 -4.85 2.83
N TYR A 150 5.74 -4.69 1.68
CA TYR A 150 6.09 -5.41 0.45
C TYR A 150 6.49 -4.39 -0.62
N ALA A 151 7.60 -4.61 -1.32
CA ALA A 151 8.05 -3.75 -2.42
C ALA A 151 8.17 -4.57 -3.72
N THR A 152 7.67 -4.00 -4.81
CA THR A 152 7.83 -4.58 -6.16
C THR A 152 8.35 -3.52 -7.12
N LEU A 153 9.21 -3.92 -8.05
CA LEU A 153 9.61 -3.03 -9.14
C LEU A 153 8.46 -2.90 -10.15
N ALA A 154 8.24 -1.69 -10.63
CA ALA A 154 7.42 -1.52 -11.81
C ALA A 154 8.07 -2.33 -12.95
N PRO A 155 7.26 -3.01 -13.80
CA PRO A 155 7.81 -3.64 -14.99
C PRO A 155 8.66 -2.62 -15.72
N ARG A 156 9.91 -2.98 -16.07
CA ARG A 156 10.64 -2.18 -17.06
C ARG A 156 9.72 -2.17 -18.27
N VAL A 157 9.22 -0.99 -18.66
CA VAL A 157 8.62 -0.81 -19.97
C VAL A 157 9.75 -1.15 -20.92
N SER A 158 9.76 -2.38 -21.41
CA SER A 158 10.65 -2.79 -22.48
C SER A 158 10.46 -1.71 -23.54
N ALA A 159 11.55 -1.04 -23.93
CA ALA A 159 11.52 -0.27 -25.16
C ALA A 159 10.82 -1.17 -26.18
N ALA A 160 9.74 -0.68 -26.78
CA ALA A 160 8.94 -1.44 -27.71
C ALA A 160 9.91 -2.16 -28.64
N GLU A 161 9.83 -3.49 -28.66
CA GLU A 161 10.62 -4.30 -29.57
C GLU A 161 10.48 -3.65 -30.96
N PRO A 162 11.58 -3.20 -31.59
CA PRO A 162 11.49 -2.49 -32.84
C PRO A 162 10.69 -3.36 -33.80
N ALA A 163 9.60 -2.79 -34.33
CA ALA A 163 8.67 -3.51 -35.20
C ALA A 163 9.47 -4.33 -36.20
N ALA A 164 9.23 -5.65 -36.20
CA ALA A 164 9.94 -6.58 -37.07
C ALA A 164 9.93 -6.03 -38.49
N THR A 165 11.12 -5.76 -39.02
CA THR A 165 11.29 -5.27 -40.38
C THR A 165 10.59 -6.27 -41.30
N PRO A 166 9.65 -5.86 -42.17
CA PRO A 166 8.98 -6.79 -43.06
C PRO A 166 10.04 -7.52 -43.90
N SER A 167 9.98 -8.84 -43.89
CA SER A 167 10.89 -9.67 -44.68
C SER A 167 10.76 -9.31 -46.17
N PRO A 168 11.86 -9.26 -46.93
CA PRO A 168 11.80 -8.92 -48.34
C PRO A 168 10.96 -9.96 -49.09
N THR A 169 9.89 -9.50 -49.72
CA THR A 169 9.06 -10.30 -50.62
C THR A 169 9.93 -10.87 -51.73
N ALA A 170 9.98 -12.20 -51.84
CA ALA A 170 10.66 -12.87 -52.94
C ALA A 170 10.08 -12.40 -54.28
N SER A 171 10.93 -11.86 -55.15
CA SER A 171 10.55 -11.56 -56.53
C SER A 171 10.22 -12.86 -57.26
N PRO A 172 9.12 -12.94 -58.02
CA PRO A 172 8.87 -14.08 -58.88
C PRO A 172 9.93 -14.09 -59.98
N GLY A 173 10.68 -15.19 -60.07
CA GLY A 173 11.61 -15.44 -61.16
C GLY A 173 10.85 -15.62 -62.46
N ASN A 174 11.24 -14.87 -63.49
CA ASN A 174 10.75 -15.06 -64.85
C ASN A 174 11.20 -16.44 -65.36
N GLN A 175 10.22 -17.27 -65.75
CA GLN A 175 10.39 -18.30 -66.77
C GLN A 175 9.77 -17.80 -68.07
#